data_AF-A0A933AMA8-F1
#
_entry.id   AF-A0A933AMA8-F1
#
_cell.length_a   1.000
_cell.length_b   1.000
_cell.length_c   1.000
_cell.angle_alpha   90.00
_cell.angle_beta   90.00
_cell.angle_gamma   90.00
#
_symmetry.space_group_name_H-M   'P 1'
#
loop_
_entity.id
_entity.type
_entity.pdbx_description
1 polymer ?
#
loop_
_entity_poly.entity_id
_entity_poly.type
_entity_poly.pdbx_seq_one_letter_code
_entity_poly.pdbx_strand_id
1 'polypeptide(L)' 'LKGGKNGPVITPGDSAASLLVKTQSDKHFANVSPAELALIKEWIDAGAPEK' A
#
# COMPACT_ATOMS: atom_id res chain seq x y z
N LEU A 1 -7.46 5.97 -8.58
CA LEU A 1 -7.19 7.00 -7.55
C LEU A 1 -6.04 7.91 -8.00
N LYS A 2 -6.26 9.23 -8.16
CA LYS A 2 -5.26 10.17 -8.73
C LYS A 2 -4.02 10.43 -7.84
N GLY A 3 -4.06 10.04 -6.56
CA GLY A 3 -2.97 10.33 -5.62
C GLY A 3 -2.92 11.79 -5.17
N GLY A 4 -1.96 12.09 -4.29
CA GLY A 4 -1.68 13.45 -3.81
C GLY A 4 -0.53 14.11 -4.57
N LYS A 5 0.00 15.23 -4.04
CA LYS A 5 1.18 15.92 -4.61
C LYS A 5 2.42 15.02 -4.73
N ASN A 6 2.48 13.98 -3.92
CA ASN A 6 3.60 13.02 -3.86
C ASN A 6 3.37 11.78 -4.73
N GLY A 7 2.36 11.80 -5.60
CA GLY A 7 1.98 10.67 -6.45
C GLY A 7 0.89 9.78 -5.86
N PRO A 8 0.65 8.61 -6.48
CA PRO A 8 -0.39 7.68 -6.06
C PRO A 8 -0.06 7.03 -4.71
N VAL A 9 -1.08 6.86 -3.87
CA VAL A 9 -0.95 6.14 -2.58
C VAL A 9 -0.78 4.63 -2.82
N ILE A 10 -1.45 4.13 -3.86
CA ILE A 10 -1.45 2.74 -4.31
C ILE A 10 -1.00 2.70 -5.77
N THR A 11 -0.02 1.86 -6.06
CA THR A 11 0.42 1.51 -7.41
C THR A 11 -0.07 0.08 -7.69
N PRO A 12 -1.18 -0.10 -8.43
CA PRO A 12 -1.70 -1.42 -8.74
C PRO A 12 -0.64 -2.31 -9.42
N GLY A 13 -0.48 -3.53 -8.93
CA GLY A 13 0.52 -4.50 -9.41
C GLY A 13 1.93 -4.29 -8.84
N ASP A 14 2.15 -3.27 -8.00
CA ASP A 14 3.46 -3.00 -7.38
C ASP A 14 3.29 -2.46 -5.95
N SER A 15 3.13 -3.39 -5.00
CA SER A 15 3.05 -3.08 -3.57
C SER A 15 4.34 -2.44 -3.06
N ALA A 16 5.51 -2.80 -3.59
CA ALA A 16 6.79 -2.23 -3.19
C ALA A 16 6.93 -0.75 -3.58
N ALA A 17 6.37 -0.34 -4.72
CA ALA A 17 6.34 1.06 -5.14
C ALA A 17 5.28 1.89 -4.40
N SER A 18 4.25 1.25 -3.82
CA SER A 18 3.11 1.91 -3.19
C SER A 18 3.48 2.68 -1.92
N LEU A 19 3.07 3.95 -1.85
CA LEU A 19 3.35 4.82 -0.70
C LEU A 19 2.75 4.29 0.61
N LEU A 20 1.56 3.67 0.54
CA LEU A 20 0.93 3.02 1.69
C LEU A 20 1.88 1.99 2.33
N VAL A 21 2.45 1.11 1.51
CA VAL A 21 3.31 0.03 1.97
C VAL A 21 4.61 0.57 2.56
N LYS A 22 5.23 1.56 1.91
CA LYS A 22 6.43 2.23 2.42
C LYS A 22 6.17 2.84 3.80
N THR A 23 5.08 3.61 3.91
CA THR A 23 4.70 4.27 5.17
C THR A 23 4.44 3.26 6.30
N GLN A 24 3.70 2.19 6.01
CA GLN A 24 3.37 1.18 7.00
C GLN A 24 4.51 0.21 7.31
N SER A 25 5.59 0.20 6.52
CA SER A 25 6.81 -0.59 6.79
C SER A 25 7.82 0.18 7.65
N ASP A 26 7.75 1.51 7.66
CA ASP A 26 8.56 2.39 8.51
C ASP A 26 7.91 2.65 9.87
N LYS A 27 8.64 3.29 10.79
CA LYS A 27 8.11 3.73 12.08
C LYS A 27 7.04 4.81 11.85
N HIS A 28 5.78 4.42 11.93
CA HIS A 28 4.62 5.29 11.74
C HIS A 28 3.67 5.19 12.94
N PHE A 29 2.89 6.23 13.17
CA PHE A 29 1.83 6.14 14.16
C PHE A 29 0.79 5.13 13.67
N ALA A 30 0.41 4.17 14.52
CA ALA A 30 -0.57 3.14 14.18
C ALA A 30 -0.21 2.34 12.91
N ASN A 31 1.02 1.83 12.83
CA ASN A 31 1.34 0.76 11.89
C ASN A 31 0.32 -0.39 12.05
N VAL A 32 -0.18 -0.89 10.93
CA VAL A 32 -0.94 -2.15 10.92
C VAL A 32 -0.04 -3.31 11.33
N SER A 33 -0.64 -4.42 11.74
CA SER A 33 0.14 -5.62 12.04
C SER A 33 0.87 -6.13 10.80
N PRO A 34 1.98 -6.89 10.96
CA PRO A 34 2.67 -7.50 9.83
C PRO A 34 1.77 -8.39 8.96
N ALA A 35 0.80 -9.08 9.57
CA ALA A 35 -0.15 -9.93 8.85
C ALA A 35 -1.13 -9.11 7.99
N GLU A 36 -1.67 -8.02 8.54
CA GLU A 36 -2.52 -7.10 7.76
C GLU A 36 -1.73 -6.42 6.64
N LEU A 37 -0.49 -6.02 6.89
CA LEU A 37 0.37 -5.45 5.85
C LEU A 37 0.64 -6.46 4.73
N ALA A 38 0.80 -7.74 5.04
CA ALA A 38 0.95 -8.78 4.04
C ALA A 38 -0.31 -8.93 3.16
N LEU A 39 -1.50 -8.91 3.76
CA LEU A 39 -2.77 -8.94 3.02
C LEU A 39 -2.94 -7.72 2.11
N ILE A 40 -2.55 -6.54 2.59
CA ILE A 40 -2.57 -5.30 1.80
C ILE A 40 -1.62 -5.42 0.60
N LYS A 41 -0.40 -5.93 0.81
CA LYS A 41 0.57 -6.13 -0.28
C LYS A 41 0.02 -7.07 -1.35
N GLU A 42 -0.53 -8.22 -0.94
CA GLU A 42 -1.15 -9.19 -1.85
C GLU A 42 -2.29 -8.57 -2.67
N TRP A 43 -3.18 -7.81 -2.02
CA TRP A 43 -4.27 -7.12 -2.73
C TRP A 43 -3.76 -6.08 -3.75
N ILE A 44 -2.72 -5.32 -3.41
CA ILE A 44 -2.10 -4.36 -4.33
C ILE A 44 -1.44 -5.09 -5.50
N ASP A 45 -0.67 -6.14 -5.22
CA ASP A 45 0.04 -6.93 -6.24
C ASP A 45 -0.93 -7.65 -7.19
N ALA A 46 -2.13 -8.00 -6.70
CA ALA A 46 -3.24 -8.51 -7.53
C ALA A 46 -3.90 -7.44 -8.43
N GLY A 47 -3.34 -6.22 -8.49
CA GLY A 47 -3.87 -5.12 -9.30
C GLY A 47 -4.88 -4.25 -8.56
N ALA A 48 -4.94 -4.32 -7.24
CA ALA A 48 -5.84 -3.53 -6.39
C ALA A 48 -7.30 -3.52 -6.91
N PRO A 49 -7.90 -4.70 -7.18
CA PRO A 49 -9.21 -4.77 -7.81
C PRO A 49 -10.27 -4.07 -6.96
N GLU A 50 -11.10 -3.28 -7.64
CA GLU A 50 -12.32 -2.72 -7.08
C GLU A 50 -13.37 -3.85 -6.94
N LYS A 51 -14.30 -3.70 -5.99
CA LYS A 51 -15.44 -4.61 -5.89
C LYS A 51 -16.45 -4.36 -7.00
#